data_AF-A0A3B0UZW7-F1
#
_entry.id   AF-A0A3B0UZW7-F1
#
_cell.length_a   1.000
_cell.length_b   1.000
_cell.length_c   1.000
_cell.angle_alpha   90.00
_cell.angle_beta   90.00
_cell.angle_gamma   90.00
#
_symmetry.space_group_name_H-M   'P 1'
#
loop_
_entity.id
_entity.type
_entity.pdbx_description
1 polymer ?
#
loop_
_entity_poly.entity_id
_entity_poly.type
_entity_poly.pdbx_seq_one_letter_code
_entity_poly.pdbx_strand_id
1 'polypeptide(L)' 'MNLLEAVTPKLNETFIETAKVLKGHQKRLFMARVVNSLGRGGMSFAQKELGWNEGVIRKG' A
#
# COMPACT_ATOMS: atom_id res chain seq x y z
N MET A 1 4.95 -11.80 -21.54
CA MET A 1 4.98 -10.81 -20.45
C MET A 1 3.56 -10.50 -20.07
N ASN A 2 3.16 -10.79 -18.83
CA ASN A 2 1.83 -10.45 -18.35
C ASN A 2 1.76 -8.94 -18.16
N LEU A 3 0.73 -8.29 -18.70
CA LEU A 3 0.53 -6.83 -18.58
C LEU A 3 0.56 -6.37 -17.10
N LEU A 4 0.12 -7.26 -16.21
CA LEU A 4 0.13 -7.09 -14.76
C LEU A 4 1.56 -7.00 -14.17
N GLU A 5 2.53 -7.76 -14.67
CA GLU A 5 3.91 -7.73 -14.15
C GLU A 5 4.61 -6.40 -14.44
N ALA A 6 4.32 -5.79 -15.59
CA ALA A 6 4.90 -4.50 -15.97
C ALA A 6 4.26 -3.31 -15.21
N VAL A 7 2.97 -3.42 -14.87
CA VAL A 7 2.22 -2.34 -14.18
C VAL A 7 2.46 -2.35 -12.66
N THR A 8 2.74 -3.53 -12.08
CA THR A 8 2.88 -3.70 -10.63
C THR A 8 3.97 -2.81 -9.99
N PRO A 9 5.19 -2.68 -10.58
CA PRO A 9 6.23 -1.82 -10.01
C PRO A 9 5.84 -0.34 -9.98
N LYS A 10 5.22 0.16 -11.05
CA LYS A 10 4.81 1.56 -11.15
C LYS A 10 3.66 1.90 -10.19
N LEU A 11 2.76 0.94 -9.98
CA LEU A 11 1.70 1.07 -9.01
C LEU A 11 2.23 1.11 -7.57
N ASN A 12 3.21 0.26 -7.26
CA ASN A 12 3.88 0.25 -5.95
C ASN A 12 4.56 1.59 -5.66
N GLU A 13 5.33 2.13 -6.61
CA GLU A 13 5.91 3.48 -6.50
C GLU A 13 4.84 4.52 -6.19
N THR A 14 3.73 4.48 -6.93
CA THR A 14 2.62 5.43 -6.76
C THR A 14 2.05 5.37 -5.35
N PHE A 15 1.84 4.16 -4.80
CA PHE A 15 1.36 3.99 -3.43
C PHE A 15 2.36 4.52 -2.41
N ILE A 16 3.65 4.23 -2.57
CA ILE A 16 4.70 4.69 -1.68
C ILE A 16 4.76 6.22 -1.67
N GLU A 17 4.81 6.86 -2.83
CA GLU A 17 4.87 8.32 -2.94
C GLU A 17 3.60 8.99 -2.40
N THR A 18 2.43 8.43 -2.68
CA THR A 18 1.17 8.94 -2.11
C THR A 18 1.20 8.85 -0.58
N ALA A 19 1.66 7.73 -0.01
CA ALA A 19 1.78 7.56 1.43
C ALA A 19 2.87 8.46 2.06
N LYS A 20 3.86 8.93 1.29
CA LYS A 20 4.85 9.92 1.76
C LYS A 20 4.27 11.34 1.80
N VAL A 21 3.44 11.70 0.82
CA VAL A 21 2.80 13.02 0.73
C VAL A 21 1.70 13.19 1.80
N LEU A 22 0.91 12.14 2.04
CA LEU A 22 -0.17 12.17 3.03
C LEU A 22 0.38 12.21 4.47
N LYS A 23 -0.33 12.93 5.35
CA LYS A 23 0.06 13.09 6.76
C LYS A 23 -1.04 12.60 7.70
N GLY A 24 -0.63 12.24 8.92
CA GLY A 24 -1.54 11.93 10.02
C GLY A 24 -2.57 10.85 9.70
N HIS A 25 -3.84 11.14 9.95
CA HIS A 25 -4.95 10.20 9.75
C HIS A 25 -5.17 9.86 8.26
N GLN A 26 -5.02 10.82 7.35
CA GLN A 26 -5.23 10.59 5.90
C GLN A 26 -4.28 9.52 5.36
N LYS A 27 -3.01 9.56 5.79
CA LYS A 27 -2.03 8.53 5.42
C LYS A 27 -2.46 7.14 5.87
N ARG A 28 -2.89 7.00 7.14
CA ARG A 28 -3.30 5.71 7.68
C ARG A 28 -4.52 5.16 6.98
N LEU A 29 -5.53 6.00 6.76
CA LEU A 29 -6.76 5.64 6.06
C LEU A 29 -6.48 5.22 4.61
N PHE A 30 -5.59 5.93 3.92
CA PHE A 30 -5.15 5.54 2.59
C PHE A 30 -4.50 4.15 2.60
N MET A 31 -3.53 3.92 3.50
CA MET A 31 -2.84 2.63 3.59
C MET A 31 -3.81 1.48 3.93
N ALA A 32 -4.74 1.70 4.86
CA ALA A 32 -5.76 0.72 5.24
C ALA A 32 -6.69 0.37 4.06
N ARG A 33 -7.16 1.39 3.32
CA ARG A 33 -7.99 1.18 2.12
C ARG A 33 -7.26 0.38 1.05
N VAL A 34 -6.00 0.71 0.76
CA VAL A 34 -5.18 -0.03 -0.21
C VAL A 34 -5.06 -1.50 0.21
N VAL A 35 -4.71 -1.76 1.47
CA VAL A 35 -4.58 -3.13 2.00
C VAL A 35 -5.90 -3.91 1.93
N ASN A 36 -7.03 -3.27 2.27
CA ASN A 36 -8.34 -3.90 2.19
C ASN A 36 -8.75 -4.22 0.74
N SER A 37 -8.46 -3.32 -0.20
CA SER A 37 -8.73 -3.53 -1.62
C SER A 37 -7.89 -4.66 -2.24
N LEU A 38 -6.70 -4.92 -1.71
CA LEU A 38 -5.85 -6.05 -2.11
C LEU A 38 -6.38 -7.41 -1.58
N GLY A 39 -7.32 -7.39 -0.62
CA GLY A 39 -7.94 -8.59 -0.07
C GLY A 39 -6.99 -9.48 0.72
N ARG A 40 -7.22 -10.80 0.68
CA ARG A 40 -6.41 -11.77 1.45
C ARG A 40 -4.95 -11.70 0.99
N GLY A 41 -4.05 -11.45 1.94
CA GLY A 41 -2.62 -11.30 1.66
C GLY A 41 -2.17 -9.86 1.38
N GLY A 42 -3.09 -8.90 1.25
CA GLY A 42 -2.78 -7.48 1.05
C GLY A 42 -1.88 -6.90 2.15
N MET A 43 -2.05 -7.38 3.38
CA MET A 43 -1.20 -7.03 4.52
C MET A 43 0.26 -7.46 4.31
N SER A 44 0.46 -8.72 3.92
CA SER A 44 1.79 -9.28 3.68
C SER A 44 2.46 -8.63 2.48
N PHE A 45 1.68 -8.34 1.44
CA PHE A 45 2.13 -7.55 0.28
C PHE A 45 2.58 -6.15 0.70
N ALA A 46 1.77 -5.42 1.46
CA ALA A 46 2.13 -4.06 1.88
C ALA A 46 3.40 -4.02 2.74
N GLN A 47 3.65 -5.05 3.55
CA GLN A 47 4.90 -5.15 4.30
C GLN A 47 6.10 -5.45 3.40
N LYS A 48 5.98 -6.41 2.49
CA LYS A 48 7.10 -6.87 1.64
C LYS A 48 7.43 -5.89 0.52
N GLU A 49 6.42 -5.44 -0.20
CA GLU A 49 6.57 -4.68 -1.45
C GLU A 49 6.51 -3.16 -1.22
N LEU A 50 5.72 -2.70 -0.25
CA LEU A 50 5.55 -1.25 0.02
C LEU A 50 6.35 -0.79 1.25
N GLY A 51 6.93 -1.71 2.02
CA GLY A 51 7.67 -1.40 3.25
C GLY A 51 6.81 -0.79 4.36
N TRP A 52 5.50 -1.02 4.33
CA TRP A 52 4.56 -0.37 5.25
C TRP A 52 4.46 -1.09 6.59
N ASN A 53 4.37 -0.29 7.67
CA ASN A 53 4.25 -0.81 9.02
C ASN A 53 2.80 -1.23 9.32
N GLU A 54 2.64 -2.45 9.84
CA GLU A 54 1.34 -3.01 10.15
C GLU A 54 0.55 -2.26 11.23
N GLY A 55 1.25 -1.81 12.28
CA GLY A 55 0.64 -1.03 13.34
C GLY A 55 0.14 0.33 12.87
N VAL A 56 0.69 0.88 11.78
CA VAL A 56 0.20 2.12 11.16
C VAL A 56 -1.06 1.86 10.34
N ILE A 57 -1.08 0.75 9.59
CA ILE A 57 -2.22 0.33 8.76
C ILE A 57 -3.44 0.01 9.62
N ARG A 58 -3.27 -0.75 10.71
CA ARG A 58 -4.38 -1.12 11.63
C ARG A 58 -5.02 0.06 12.36
N LYS A 59 -4.32 1.19 12.46
CA LYS A 59 -4.82 2.45 13.06
C LYS A 59 -5.56 3.34 12.05
N GLY A 60 -5.61 2.92 10.79
CA GLY A 60 -6.20 3.63 9.67
C GLY A 60 -7.64 3.25 9.40
#